data_AF-A0A0M3HI33-F1
#
_entry.id   AF-A0A0M3HI33-F1
#
_cell.length_a   1.000
_cell.length_b   1.000
_cell.length_c   1.000
_cell.angle_alpha   90.00
_cell.angle_beta   90.00
_cell.angle_gamma   90.00
#
_symmetry.space_group_name_H-M   'P 1'
#
loop_
_entity.id
_entity.type
_entity.pdbx_description
1 polymer ?
#
loop_
_entity_poly.entity_id
_entity_poly.type
_entity_poly.pdbx_seq_one_letter_code
_entity_poly.pdbx_strand_id
1 'polypeptide(L)'
;MNFFFQKNRYKNIVLFDEGAVILSTGKYDKISDTYIHATKIKTKFGNYVLAQSPKSETLNDWYRMIWQLNIAVIVCLIPLSTKEDCAKYFERKIGKKLK
;
A
#
# COMPACT_ATOMS: atom_id res chain seq x y z
N MET A 1 -5.39 5.74 19.99
CA MET A 1 -6.09 4.58 19.39
C MET A 1 -6.78 4.85 18.04
N ASN A 2 -7.02 6.12 17.64
CA ASN A 2 -7.88 6.45 16.48
C ASN A 2 -7.16 6.74 15.13
N PHE A 3 -5.82 6.71 15.08
CA PHE A 3 -5.07 7.16 13.92
C PHE A 3 -5.01 6.14 12.77
N PHE A 4 -4.99 4.84 13.07
CA PHE A 4 -4.86 3.79 12.06
C PHE A 4 -6.14 3.60 11.24
N PHE A 5 -7.31 3.77 11.85
CA PHE A 5 -8.61 3.63 11.17
C PHE A 5 -8.79 4.63 10.02
N GLN A 6 -8.15 5.80 10.07
CA GLN A 6 -8.22 6.79 8.98
C GLN A 6 -7.42 6.34 7.75
N LYS A 7 -6.34 5.57 7.95
CA LYS A 7 -5.51 5.05 6.86
C LYS A 7 -6.13 3.82 6.17
N ASN A 8 -7.12 3.18 6.81
CA ASN A 8 -7.87 2.08 6.19
C ASN A 8 -8.84 2.62 5.14
N ARG A 9 -8.98 1.88 4.04
CA ARG A 9 -9.97 2.16 3.02
C ARG A 9 -11.37 1.81 3.52
N TYR A 10 -11.50 0.64 4.13
CA TYR A 10 -12.75 0.18 4.74
C TYR A 10 -12.55 0.11 6.26
N LYS A 11 -13.35 0.88 7.01
CA LYS A 11 -13.21 0.98 8.47
C LYS A 11 -13.49 -0.34 9.19
N ASN A 12 -14.32 -1.18 8.59
CA ASN A 12 -14.70 -2.50 9.10
C ASN A 12 -13.72 -3.61 8.70
N ILE A 13 -12.70 -3.31 7.90
CA ILE A 13 -11.64 -4.27 7.56
C ILE A 13 -10.38 -3.86 8.31
N VAL A 14 -10.00 -4.69 9.28
CA VAL A 14 -8.83 -4.47 10.13
C VAL A 14 -7.62 -5.22 9.58
N LEU A 15 -6.42 -4.75 9.92
CA LEU A 15 -5.17 -5.43 9.63
C LEU A 15 -4.82 -6.30 10.84
N PHE A 16 -4.49 -7.57 10.61
CA PHE A 16 -3.93 -8.43 11.66
C PHE A 16 -2.45 -8.10 11.87
N ASP A 17 -1.98 -8.20 13.11
CA ASP A 17 -0.59 -7.90 13.45
C ASP A 17 0.36 -8.94 12.82
N GLU A 18 -0.08 -10.18 12.67
CA GLU A 18 0.70 -11.25 12.06
C GLU A 18 0.99 -10.95 10.58
N GLY A 19 2.27 -10.77 10.28
CA GLY A 19 2.73 -10.46 8.93
C GLY A 19 2.47 -9.02 8.51
N ALA A 20 1.97 -8.14 9.39
CA ALA A 20 1.78 -6.73 9.08
C ALA A 20 3.06 -6.09 8.54
N VAL A 21 2.92 -5.29 7.48
CA VAL A 21 4.02 -4.45 7.00
C VAL A 21 4.14 -3.23 7.92
N ILE A 22 5.29 -3.11 8.56
CA ILE A 22 5.64 -1.95 9.38
C ILE A 22 6.61 -1.08 8.58
N LEU A 23 6.24 0.19 8.35
CA LEU A 23 7.09 1.16 7.68
C LEU A 23 8.16 1.68 8.63
N SER A 24 9.40 1.79 8.13
CA SER A 24 10.51 2.39 8.86
C SER A 24 10.30 3.90 8.98
N THR A 25 10.44 4.41 10.20
CA THR A 25 10.33 5.85 10.49
C THR A 25 11.70 6.53 10.48
N GLY A 26 11.73 7.74 9.94
CA GLY A 26 12.85 8.68 10.08
C GLY A 26 12.73 9.55 11.33
N LYS A 27 13.68 10.47 11.51
CA LYS A 27 13.79 11.38 12.66
C LYS A 27 12.54 12.26 12.89
N TYR A 28 11.78 12.54 11.83
CA TYR A 28 10.63 13.46 11.85
C TYR A 28 9.27 12.76 11.70
N ASP A 29 9.26 11.44 11.56
CA ASP A 29 8.02 10.68 11.36
C ASP A 29 7.31 10.42 12.69
N LYS A 30 5.98 10.40 12.66
CA LYS A 30 5.15 10.06 13.81
C LYS A 30 4.98 8.54 13.90
N ILE A 31 4.58 8.04 15.07
CA ILE A 31 4.22 6.62 15.26
C ILE A 31 3.10 6.20 14.30
N SER A 32 2.16 7.09 13.95
CA SER A 32 1.13 6.81 12.95
C SER A 32 1.68 6.49 11.55
N ASP A 33 2.91 6.90 11.26
CA ASP A 33 3.56 6.76 9.96
C ASP A 33 4.30 5.42 9.81
N THR A 34 4.26 4.57 10.84
CA THR A 34 4.68 3.16 10.74
C THR A 34 3.61 2.28 10.12
N TYR A 35 2.36 2.73 10.10
CA TYR A 35 1.21 1.91 9.71
C TYR A 35 0.87 2.05 8.22
N ILE A 36 0.74 0.90 7.57
CA ILE A 36 0.10 0.74 6.26
C ILE A 36 -0.73 -0.54 6.28
N HIS A 37 -1.92 -0.52 5.66
CA HIS A 37 -2.78 -1.71 5.58
C HIS A 37 -2.27 -2.67 4.49
N ALA A 38 -1.25 -3.43 4.86
CA ALA A 38 -0.61 -4.45 4.02
C ALA A 38 0.00 -5.57 4.87
N THR A 39 -0.03 -6.80 4.34
CA THR A 39 0.44 -8.02 5.00
C THR A 39 1.43 -8.75 4.10
N LYS A 40 2.59 -9.12 4.65
CA LYS A 40 3.56 -10.02 4.03
C LYS A 40 3.07 -11.45 4.15
N ILE A 41 3.03 -12.16 3.04
CA ILE A 41 2.66 -13.58 3.00
C ILE A 41 3.78 -14.36 2.33
N LYS A 42 4.22 -15.42 2.99
CA LYS A 42 5.14 -16.40 2.43
C LYS A 42 4.37 -17.65 2.05
N THR A 43 4.48 -18.08 0.80
CA THR A 43 3.85 -19.29 0.29
C THR A 43 4.89 -20.19 -0.36
N LYS A 44 4.49 -21.40 -0.78
CA LYS A 44 5.33 -22.27 -1.61
C LYS A 44 5.68 -21.68 -2.99
N PHE A 45 4.91 -20.70 -3.46
CA PHE A 45 5.08 -20.07 -4.78
C PHE A 45 5.87 -18.76 -4.73
N GLY A 46 6.20 -18.26 -3.53
CA GLY A 46 6.96 -17.03 -3.35
C GLY A 46 6.49 -16.21 -2.16
N ASN A 47 7.12 -15.04 -2.04
CA ASN A 47 6.80 -14.01 -1.05
C ASN A 47 5.98 -12.92 -1.72
N TYR A 48 4.87 -12.55 -1.10
CA TYR A 48 3.94 -11.54 -1.60
C TYR A 48 3.64 -10.51 -0.52
N VAL A 49 3.18 -9.35 -0.96
CA VAL A 49 2.56 -8.35 -0.11
C VAL A 49 1.14 -8.18 -0.59
N LEU A 50 0.17 -8.55 0.24
CA LEU A 50 -1.23 -8.21 0.00
C LEU A 50 -1.48 -6.84 0.63
N ALA A 51 -2.05 -5.92 -0.13
CA ALA A 51 -2.30 -4.57 0.34
C ALA A 51 -3.66 -4.08 -0.15
N GLN A 52 -4.33 -3.25 0.64
CA GLN A 52 -5.50 -2.52 0.16
C GLN A 52 -5.09 -1.55 -0.96
N SER A 53 -6.04 -1.13 -1.78
CA SER A 53 -5.78 -0.05 -2.75
C SER A 53 -5.44 1.26 -2.03
N PRO A 54 -4.39 1.98 -2.45
CA PRO A 54 -3.96 3.20 -1.78
C PRO A 54 -5.06 4.26 -1.85
N LYS A 55 -5.14 5.08 -0.80
CA LYS A 55 -5.98 6.28 -0.72
C LYS A 55 -5.10 7.49 -1.03
N SER A 56 -5.71 8.63 -1.34
CA SER A 56 -4.96 9.85 -1.64
C SER A 56 -4.03 10.24 -0.48
N GLU A 57 -4.51 10.10 0.75
CA GLU A 57 -3.77 10.38 1.98
C GLU A 57 -2.71 9.33 2.34
N THR A 58 -2.76 8.13 1.77
CA THR A 58 -1.79 7.05 2.04
C THR A 58 -0.82 6.80 0.88
N LEU A 59 -0.81 7.65 -0.16
CA LEU A 59 0.10 7.50 -1.31
C LEU A 59 1.58 7.57 -0.91
N ASN A 60 1.95 8.41 0.06
CA ASN A 60 3.33 8.45 0.53
C ASN A 60 3.74 7.13 1.20
N ASP A 61 2.91 6.63 2.12
CA ASP A 61 3.11 5.34 2.78
C ASP A 61 3.19 4.19 1.79
N TRP A 62 2.37 4.23 0.73
CA TRP A 62 2.40 3.28 -0.39
C TRP A 62 3.77 3.24 -1.10
N TYR A 63 4.32 4.41 -1.46
CA TYR A 63 5.65 4.46 -2.07
C TYR A 63 6.77 4.08 -1.10
N ARG A 64 6.66 4.46 0.18
CA ARG A 64 7.61 4.05 1.23
C ARG A 64 7.63 2.53 1.38
N MET A 65 6.48 1.86 1.35
CA MET A 65 6.39 0.39 1.35
C MET A 65 7.12 -0.21 0.15
N ILE A 66 6.83 0.29 -1.06
CA ILE A 66 7.45 -0.20 -2.31
C ILE A 66 8.96 -0.09 -2.24
N TRP A 67 9.46 1.08 -1.84
CA TRP A 67 10.88 1.33 -1.71
C TRP A 67 11.54 0.45 -0.65
N GLN A 68 10.98 0.44 0.57
CA GLN A 68 11.52 -0.31 1.71
C GLN A 68 11.59 -1.83 1.44
N LEU A 69 10.60 -2.38 0.75
CA LEU A 69 10.52 -3.82 0.46
C LEU A 69 11.12 -4.19 -0.91
N ASN A 70 11.69 -3.23 -1.64
CA ASN A 70 12.23 -3.41 -2.99
C ASN A 70 11.22 -4.09 -3.93
N ILE A 71 9.95 -3.65 -3.91
CA ILE A 71 8.90 -4.23 -4.75
C ILE A 71 9.15 -3.87 -6.21
N ALA A 72 9.39 -4.90 -7.03
CA ALA A 72 9.62 -4.74 -8.47
C ALA A 72 8.34 -4.81 -9.31
N VAL A 73 7.33 -5.57 -8.85
CA VAL A 73 6.10 -5.83 -9.60
C VAL A 73 4.90 -5.55 -8.73
N ILE A 74 3.96 -4.76 -9.26
CA ILE A 74 2.68 -4.46 -8.62
C ILE A 74 1.57 -5.02 -9.52
N VAL A 75 0.75 -5.90 -8.94
CA VAL A 75 -0.44 -6.45 -9.61
C VAL A 75 -1.67 -5.77 -9.00
N CYS A 76 -2.42 -5.03 -9.82
CA CYS A 76 -3.65 -4.37 -9.40
C CYS A 76 -4.85 -5.22 -9.81
N LEU A 77 -5.64 -5.67 -8.84
CA LEU A 77 -6.79 -6.56 -9.07
C LEU A 77 -8.13 -5.82 -9.22
N ILE A 78 -8.12 -4.49 -9.14
CA ILE A 78 -9.33 -3.66 -9.23
C ILE A 78 -9.24 -2.70 -10.42
N PRO A 79 -10.38 -2.33 -11.03
CA PRO A 79 -10.42 -1.26 -12.01
C PRO A 79 -9.94 0.05 -11.40
N LEU A 80 -9.05 0.74 -12.10
CA LEU A 80 -8.56 2.06 -11.70
C LEU A 80 -9.44 3.19 -12.29
N SER A 81 -10.72 2.93 -12.56
CA SER A 81 -11.64 3.86 -13.24
C SER A 81 -12.10 5.02 -12.35
N THR A 82 -12.22 4.80 -11.05
CA THR A 82 -12.70 5.75 -10.04
C THR A 82 -11.56 6.07 -9.07
N LYS A 83 -11.39 7.35 -8.72
CA LYS A 83 -10.36 7.76 -7.73
C LYS A 83 -10.74 7.31 -6.32
N GLU A 84 -12.04 7.13 -6.12
CA GLU A 84 -12.68 6.69 -4.89
C GLU A 84 -12.29 5.26 -4.56
N ASP A 85 -12.12 4.37 -5.53
CA ASP A 85 -11.75 2.96 -5.29
C ASP A 85 -10.23 2.76 -5.20
N CYS A 86 -9.46 3.56 -5.94
CA CYS A 86 -8.00 3.55 -5.89
C CYS A 86 -7.42 4.93 -6.24
N ALA A 87 -6.55 5.44 -5.38
CA ALA A 87 -5.74 6.59 -5.73
C ALA A 87 -4.81 6.25 -6.90
N LYS A 88 -4.58 7.22 -7.80
CA LYS A 88 -3.66 7.05 -8.93
C LYS A 88 -2.21 7.10 -8.43
N TYR A 89 -1.56 5.94 -8.35
CA TYR A 89 -0.16 5.80 -7.93
C TYR A 89 0.82 5.61 -9.11
N PHE A 90 0.34 5.70 -10.35
CA PHE A 90 1.17 5.67 -11.55
C PHE A 90 0.44 6.29 -12.75
N GLU A 91 1.19 6.68 -13.77
CA GLU A 91 0.63 7.10 -15.04
C GLU A 91 0.37 5.90 -15.95
N ARG A 92 -0.89 5.67 -16.30
CA ARG A 92 -1.24 4.76 -17.40
C ARG A 92 -0.93 5.43 -18.73
N LYS A 93 0.13 4.99 -19.39
CA LYS A 93 0.43 5.33 -20.78
C LYS A 93 -0.12 4.23 -21.69
N ILE A 94 -1.39 4.36 -22.06
CA ILE A 94 -2.04 3.43 -22.99
C ILE A 94 -1.53 3.74 -24.40
N GLY A 95 -1.00 2.72 -25.10
CA GLY A 95 -0.61 2.83 -26.51
C GLY A 95 0.69 3.58 -26.81
N LYS A 96 1.44 4.03 -25.80
CA LYS A 96 2.80 4.59 -26.01
C LYS A 96 3.83 3.49 -25.77
N LYS A 97 4.67 3.21 -26.78
CA LYS A 97 5.87 2.37 -26.59
C LYS A 97 6.72 2.98 -25.47
N LEU A 98 7.19 2.14 -24.55
CA LEU A 98 8.27 2.50 -23.65
C LEU A 98 9.46 2.86 -24.54
N LYS A 99 10.00 4.07 -24.37
CA LYS A 99 11.21 4.50 -25.06
C LYS A 99 12.41 3.79 -24.45
#